data_AF-A0A6P1TNS1-F1
#
_entry.id   AF-A0A6P1TNS1-F1
#
_cell.length_a   1.000
_cell.length_b   1.000
_cell.length_c   1.000
_cell.angle_alpha   90.00
_cell.angle_beta   90.00
_cell.angle_gamma   90.00
#
_symmetry.space_group_name_H-M   'P 1'
#
loop_
_entity.id
_entity.type
_entity.pdbx_description
1 polymer ?
#
loop_
_entity_poly.entity_id
_entity_poly.type
_entity_poly.pdbx_seq_one_letter_code
_entity_poly.pdbx_strand_id
1 'polypeptide(L)'
;MRFERENISSMSGDGELLLTILASFAQEESRSMSENIKWAIKKGFERGEPHSASRAFGYEWDGGQYRIVSDEAEAVRFIFEQYLAGTSTLQLPKLLNEKGVVGINGNPLTRASIKDILKNEIYIGNLVLQKSYSPKIRKRTLNYGELPKYRVEEAHEPIISKVLFQEVQKARMERGKTASNKNKQITCFTGKVQCGKCGYKCSRRNITHSKTTERSSYKRWLCNARETKGIKFCDLNPVDEDLLRTASAHILGNKDLDEERFLKEIDRILVFDDRIEFYFTNGKIKNWSRDYSTMPRGRTCFTGKIKCGKCGSKCIRNPIAHSKTTIREYYERWTCDGQRKHKMAYCDLKSLNEDELRKATVALLGDKANYEVRFIQEVDEVILFDDKAIFDLKDGRKLEWQRE
;
A
#
# COMPACT_ATOMS: atom_id res chain seq x y z
N MET A 1 -9.74 -43.21 8.92
CA MET A 1 -10.79 -42.80 7.97
C MET A 1 -10.66 -43.70 6.73
N ARG A 2 -11.73 -44.31 6.25
CA ARG A 2 -11.69 -45.22 5.09
C ARG A 2 -12.35 -44.53 3.90
N PHE A 3 -11.63 -44.41 2.80
CA PHE A 3 -12.15 -43.83 1.56
C PHE A 3 -12.70 -44.98 0.70
N GLU A 4 -14.02 -45.16 0.71
CA GLU A 4 -14.70 -46.30 0.09
C GLU A 4 -14.49 -46.38 -1.43
N ARG A 5 -14.41 -45.22 -2.11
CA ARG A 5 -14.29 -45.16 -3.57
C ARG A 5 -12.92 -45.59 -4.09
N GLU A 6 -11.88 -45.39 -3.28
CA GLU A 6 -10.49 -45.74 -3.63
C GLU A 6 -10.02 -47.00 -2.87
N ASN A 7 -10.86 -47.53 -1.97
CA ASN A 7 -10.57 -48.64 -1.06
C ASN A 7 -9.30 -48.43 -0.20
N ILE A 8 -9.02 -47.19 0.21
CA ILE A 8 -7.84 -46.83 0.99
C ILE A 8 -8.21 -46.60 2.46
N SER A 9 -7.44 -47.18 3.38
CA SER A 9 -7.53 -46.89 4.81
C SER A 9 -6.44 -45.89 5.22
N SER A 10 -6.85 -44.71 5.70
CA SER A 10 -5.96 -43.63 6.15
C SER A 10 -5.14 -43.96 7.41
N MET A 11 -5.28 -45.18 7.97
CA MET A 11 -4.55 -45.63 9.16
C MET A 11 -3.39 -46.58 8.84
N SER A 12 -3.17 -46.87 7.56
CA SER A 12 -2.01 -47.62 7.08
C SER A 12 -0.97 -46.65 6.50
N GLY A 13 0.32 -46.87 6.75
CA GLY A 13 1.39 -46.01 6.22
C GLY A 13 1.38 -45.91 4.69
N ASP A 14 1.06 -47.01 4.01
CA ASP A 14 0.88 -47.07 2.55
C ASP A 14 -0.32 -46.24 2.07
N GLY A 15 -1.40 -46.20 2.86
CA GLY A 15 -2.59 -45.41 2.56
C GLY A 15 -2.36 -43.90 2.72
N GLU A 16 -1.57 -43.47 3.70
CA GLU A 16 -1.20 -42.06 3.88
C GLU A 16 -0.30 -41.56 2.73
N LEU A 17 0.69 -42.37 2.33
CA LEU A 17 1.55 -42.07 1.18
C LEU A 17 0.72 -41.98 -0.12
N LEU A 18 -0.16 -42.94 -0.36
CA LEU A 18 -1.02 -42.96 -1.55
C LEU A 18 -1.96 -41.75 -1.59
N LEU A 19 -2.59 -41.39 -0.47
CA LEU A 19 -3.43 -40.18 -0.37
C LEU A 19 -2.64 -38.90 -0.63
N THR A 20 -1.40 -38.82 -0.13
CA THR A 20 -0.51 -37.67 -0.37
C THR A 20 -0.16 -37.54 -1.85
N ILE A 21 0.12 -38.67 -2.51
CA ILE A 21 0.39 -38.70 -3.95
C ILE A 21 -0.85 -38.28 -4.74
N LEU A 22 -2.02 -38.86 -4.45
CA LEU A 22 -3.28 -38.53 -5.12
C LEU A 22 -3.67 -37.05 -4.91
N ALA A 23 -3.50 -36.53 -3.70
CA ALA A 23 -3.72 -35.11 -3.41
C ALA A 23 -2.75 -34.22 -4.19
N SER A 24 -1.48 -34.63 -4.32
CA SER A 24 -0.49 -33.91 -5.12
C SER A 24 -0.85 -33.90 -6.61
N PHE A 25 -1.29 -35.03 -7.16
CA PHE A 25 -1.79 -35.12 -8.53
C PHE A 25 -3.02 -34.25 -8.77
N ALA A 26 -4.02 -34.33 -7.89
CA ALA A 26 -5.23 -33.52 -7.98
C ALA A 26 -4.91 -32.01 -7.88
N GLN A 27 -3.96 -31.64 -7.03
CA GLN A 27 -3.49 -30.26 -6.91
C GLN A 27 -2.78 -29.78 -8.19
N GLU A 28 -1.91 -30.62 -8.78
CA GLU A 28 -1.21 -30.27 -10.02
C GLU A 28 -2.15 -30.20 -11.22
N GLU A 29 -3.12 -31.11 -11.32
CA GLU A 29 -4.15 -31.07 -12.36
C GLU A 29 -5.00 -29.80 -12.25
N SER A 30 -5.42 -29.43 -11.04
CA SER A 30 -6.15 -28.19 -10.79
C SER A 30 -5.33 -26.95 -11.18
N ARG A 31 -4.03 -26.96 -10.88
CA ARG A 31 -3.10 -25.89 -11.26
C ARG A 31 -2.96 -25.81 -12.79
N SER A 32 -2.68 -26.94 -13.44
CA SER A 32 -2.54 -27.04 -14.90
C SER A 32 -3.80 -26.57 -15.62
N MET A 33 -4.98 -27.00 -15.17
CA MET A 33 -6.27 -26.52 -15.68
C MET A 33 -6.41 -25.00 -15.53
N SER A 34 -6.04 -24.45 -14.36
CA SER A 34 -6.07 -23.00 -14.14
C SER A 34 -5.12 -22.24 -15.05
N GLU A 35 -3.92 -22.78 -15.32
CA GLU A 35 -2.94 -22.21 -16.23
C GLU A 35 -3.43 -22.26 -17.69
N ASN A 36 -4.03 -23.38 -18.11
CA ASN A 36 -4.62 -23.55 -19.44
C ASN A 36 -5.78 -22.57 -19.69
N ILE A 37 -6.68 -22.39 -18.71
CA ILE A 37 -7.77 -21.40 -18.80
C ILE A 37 -7.18 -19.98 -18.96
N LYS A 38 -6.19 -19.61 -18.15
CA LYS A 38 -5.53 -18.29 -18.27
C LYS A 38 -4.87 -18.10 -19.63
N TRP A 39 -4.23 -19.14 -20.15
CA TRP A 39 -3.60 -19.13 -21.46
C TRP A 39 -4.64 -18.94 -22.57
N ALA A 40 -5.75 -19.70 -22.55
CA ALA A 40 -6.84 -19.56 -23.51
C ALA A 40 -7.45 -18.15 -23.48
N ILE A 41 -7.66 -17.58 -22.28
CA ILE A 41 -8.12 -16.20 -22.09
C ILE A 41 -7.14 -15.19 -22.71
N LYS A 42 -5.84 -15.36 -22.45
CA LYS A 42 -4.80 -14.50 -23.02
C LYS A 42 -4.80 -14.57 -24.55
N LYS A 43 -4.93 -15.77 -25.11
CA LYS A 43 -5.05 -15.98 -26.56
C LYS A 43 -6.30 -15.32 -27.14
N GLY A 44 -7.43 -15.34 -26.42
CA GLY A 44 -8.61 -14.56 -26.77
C GLY A 44 -8.31 -13.06 -26.83
N PHE A 45 -7.64 -12.52 -25.82
CA PHE A 45 -7.25 -11.10 -25.83
C PHE A 45 -6.31 -10.73 -26.98
N GLU A 46 -5.37 -11.61 -27.34
CA GLU A 46 -4.49 -11.43 -28.52
C GLU A 46 -5.29 -11.37 -29.83
N ARG A 47 -6.43 -12.06 -29.91
CA ARG A 47 -7.38 -11.99 -31.05
C ARG A 47 -8.40 -10.84 -30.94
N GLY A 48 -8.37 -10.07 -29.87
CA GLY A 48 -9.35 -9.01 -29.62
C GLY A 48 -10.68 -9.47 -29.02
N GLU A 49 -10.78 -10.73 -28.61
CA GLU A 49 -11.99 -11.31 -28.02
C GLU A 49 -12.04 -11.03 -26.50
N PRO A 50 -13.11 -10.39 -25.98
CA PRO A 50 -13.27 -10.18 -24.54
C PRO A 50 -13.62 -11.49 -23.82
N HIS A 51 -12.89 -11.81 -22.74
CA HIS A 51 -13.15 -12.99 -21.91
C HIS A 51 -14.51 -12.97 -21.20
N SER A 52 -14.93 -11.81 -20.72
CA SER A 52 -16.25 -11.60 -20.17
C SER A 52 -16.74 -10.22 -20.58
N ALA A 53 -17.84 -10.17 -21.31
CA ALA A 53 -18.47 -8.92 -21.68
C ALA A 53 -19.43 -8.50 -20.57
N SER A 54 -18.95 -7.66 -19.67
CA SER A 54 -19.77 -7.04 -18.64
C SER A 54 -20.54 -5.86 -19.24
N ARG A 55 -21.84 -5.75 -18.93
CA ARG A 55 -22.66 -4.58 -19.26
C ARG A 55 -21.94 -3.28 -18.86
N ALA A 56 -21.94 -2.30 -19.75
CA ALA A 56 -21.41 -0.98 -19.50
C ALA A 56 -22.56 0.04 -19.55
N PHE A 57 -22.51 1.08 -18.72
CA PHE A 57 -23.59 2.07 -18.74
C PHE A 57 -23.66 2.75 -20.11
N GLY A 58 -24.80 2.73 -20.79
CA GLY A 58 -24.97 3.12 -22.19
C GLY A 58 -25.04 1.96 -23.18
N TYR A 59 -24.63 0.75 -22.76
CA TYR A 59 -24.56 -0.43 -23.63
C TYR A 59 -25.07 -1.72 -22.96
N GLU A 60 -25.63 -2.59 -23.78
CA GLU A 60 -25.98 -3.96 -23.41
C GLU A 60 -25.21 -4.96 -24.28
N TRP A 61 -24.79 -6.09 -23.69
CA TRP A 61 -24.11 -7.14 -24.42
C TRP A 61 -25.14 -8.16 -24.92
N ASP A 62 -25.23 -8.36 -26.24
CA ASP A 62 -26.21 -9.26 -26.86
C ASP A 62 -25.71 -10.71 -27.05
N GLY A 63 -24.50 -11.02 -26.58
CA GLY A 63 -23.83 -12.30 -26.80
C GLY A 63 -22.67 -12.23 -27.78
N GLY A 64 -22.60 -11.19 -28.62
CA GLY A 64 -21.52 -11.00 -29.59
C GLY A 64 -20.95 -9.57 -29.67
N GLN A 65 -21.78 -8.56 -29.42
CA GLN A 65 -21.38 -7.15 -29.49
C GLN A 65 -22.12 -6.28 -28.46
N TYR A 66 -21.61 -5.06 -28.27
CA TYR A 66 -22.29 -4.04 -27.46
C TYR A 66 -23.34 -3.32 -28.31
N ARG A 67 -24.60 -3.36 -27.88
CA ARG A 67 -25.70 -2.56 -28.45
C ARG A 67 -26.01 -1.37 -27.58
N ILE A 68 -26.36 -0.25 -28.20
CA ILE A 68 -26.67 1.00 -27.51
C ILE A 68 -28.02 0.89 -26.80
N VAL A 69 -28.04 1.28 -25.52
CA VAL A 69 -29.28 1.49 -24.74
C VAL A 69 -29.60 2.97 -24.79
N SER A 70 -30.65 3.36 -25.52
CA SER A 70 -30.94 4.77 -25.88
C SER A 70 -30.91 5.72 -24.68
N ASP A 71 -31.69 5.44 -23.63
CA ASP A 71 -31.83 6.31 -22.46
C ASP A 71 -30.50 6.50 -21.70
N GLU A 72 -29.75 5.41 -21.53
CA GLU A 72 -28.43 5.46 -20.87
C GLU A 72 -27.40 6.18 -21.75
N ALA A 73 -27.47 6.01 -23.07
CA ALA A 73 -26.59 6.65 -24.03
C ALA A 73 -26.80 8.16 -24.10
N GLU A 74 -28.05 8.64 -24.00
CA GLU A 74 -28.36 10.06 -23.85
C GLU A 74 -27.73 10.63 -22.57
N ALA A 75 -27.83 9.92 -21.45
CA ALA A 75 -27.17 10.32 -20.22
C ALA A 75 -25.64 10.38 -20.36
N VAL A 76 -25.04 9.45 -21.11
CA VAL A 76 -23.60 9.48 -21.41
C VAL A 76 -23.25 10.71 -22.24
N ARG A 77 -23.99 11.02 -23.32
CA ARG A 77 -23.77 12.24 -24.12
C ARG A 77 -23.84 13.50 -23.26
N PHE A 78 -24.89 13.60 -22.45
CA PHE A 78 -25.07 14.69 -21.50
C PHE A 78 -23.88 14.83 -20.53
N ILE A 79 -23.34 13.73 -20.00
CA ILE A 79 -22.17 13.75 -19.11
C ILE A 79 -20.94 14.36 -19.82
N PHE A 80 -20.68 13.95 -21.07
CA PHE A 80 -19.53 14.44 -21.84
C PHE A 80 -19.67 15.93 -22.17
N GLU A 81 -20.83 16.34 -22.67
CA GLU A 81 -21.14 17.73 -23.01
C GLU A 81 -21.07 18.67 -21.80
N GLN A 82 -21.75 18.32 -20.70
CA GLN A 82 -21.75 19.13 -19.49
C GLN A 82 -20.36 19.24 -18.87
N TYR A 83 -19.55 18.18 -18.96
CA TYR A 83 -18.18 18.21 -18.48
C TYR A 83 -17.35 19.22 -19.27
N LEU A 84 -17.45 19.23 -20.61
CA LEU A 84 -16.78 20.23 -21.45
C LEU A 84 -17.28 21.65 -21.17
N ALA A 85 -18.59 21.82 -20.97
CA ALA A 85 -19.22 23.10 -20.62
C ALA A 85 -18.78 23.70 -19.27
N GLY A 86 -17.90 23.04 -18.51
CA GLY A 86 -17.36 23.56 -17.25
C GLY A 86 -17.89 22.86 -16.00
N THR A 87 -18.90 22.00 -16.14
CA THR A 87 -19.53 21.34 -14.99
C THR A 87 -18.54 20.41 -14.30
N SER A 88 -18.44 20.51 -12.97
CA SER A 88 -17.53 19.66 -12.21
C SER A 88 -18.08 18.23 -12.04
N THR A 89 -17.19 17.25 -11.93
CA THR A 89 -17.56 15.86 -11.55
C THR A 89 -18.23 15.74 -10.18
N LEU A 90 -18.21 16.81 -9.37
CA LEU A 90 -18.92 16.89 -8.09
C LEU A 90 -20.39 17.29 -8.26
N GLN A 91 -20.70 18.12 -9.26
CA GLN A 91 -22.04 18.62 -9.53
C GLN A 91 -22.84 17.68 -10.45
N LEU A 92 -22.17 17.01 -11.39
CA LEU A 92 -22.83 16.11 -12.34
C LEU A 92 -23.75 15.04 -11.70
N PRO A 93 -23.39 14.38 -10.57
CA PRO A 93 -24.31 13.45 -9.90
C PRO A 93 -25.67 14.06 -9.55
N LYS A 94 -25.67 15.32 -9.08
CA LYS A 94 -26.89 16.04 -8.68
C LYS A 94 -27.77 16.32 -9.89
N LEU A 95 -27.17 16.81 -10.98
CA LEU A 95 -27.87 17.10 -12.24
C LEU A 95 -28.49 15.85 -12.87
N LEU A 96 -27.75 14.72 -12.84
CA LEU A 96 -28.24 13.45 -13.35
C LEU A 96 -29.42 12.93 -12.51
N ASN A 97 -29.33 13.06 -11.19
CA ASN A 97 -30.41 12.67 -10.29
C ASN A 97 -31.66 13.53 -10.44
N GLU A 98 -31.51 14.85 -10.64
CA GLU A 98 -32.61 15.77 -10.96
C GLU A 98 -33.31 15.40 -12.30
N LYS A 99 -32.57 14.81 -13.24
CA LYS A 99 -33.09 14.27 -14.51
C LYS A 99 -33.63 12.83 -14.40
N GLY A 100 -33.64 12.23 -13.21
CA GLY A 100 -34.11 10.86 -13.01
C GLY A 100 -33.18 9.76 -13.55
N VAL A 101 -31.92 10.09 -13.87
CA VAL A 101 -30.96 9.12 -14.42
C VAL A 101 -30.40 8.25 -13.31
N VAL A 102 -30.60 6.93 -13.43
CA VAL A 102 -30.00 5.91 -12.57
C VAL A 102 -28.95 5.10 -13.32
N GLY A 103 -28.00 4.51 -12.59
CA GLY A 103 -27.01 3.59 -13.15
C GLY A 103 -27.58 2.19 -13.37
N ILE A 104 -26.72 1.31 -13.92
CA ILE A 104 -27.06 -0.09 -14.31
C ILE A 104 -27.87 -0.87 -13.26
N ASN A 105 -27.51 -0.74 -11.99
CA ASN A 105 -28.13 -1.47 -10.89
C ASN A 105 -29.25 -0.67 -10.19
N GLY A 106 -29.83 0.33 -10.86
CA GLY A 106 -30.86 1.22 -10.29
C GLY A 106 -30.34 2.24 -9.25
N ASN A 107 -29.03 2.29 -9.01
CA ASN A 107 -28.43 3.21 -8.03
C ASN A 107 -28.00 4.53 -8.70
N PRO A 108 -28.04 5.67 -7.98
CA PRO A 108 -27.57 6.94 -8.52
C PRO A 108 -26.11 6.91 -9.00
N LEU A 109 -25.82 7.62 -10.09
CA LEU A 109 -24.47 7.72 -10.62
C LEU A 109 -23.58 8.57 -9.70
N THR A 110 -22.56 7.94 -9.12
CA THR A 110 -21.63 8.61 -8.21
C THR A 110 -20.57 9.41 -8.96
N ARG A 111 -19.87 10.31 -8.26
CA ARG A 111 -18.68 10.99 -8.80
C ARG A 111 -17.62 10.00 -9.32
N ALA A 112 -17.44 8.86 -8.66
CA ALA A 112 -16.48 7.84 -9.09
C ALA A 112 -16.93 7.21 -10.42
N SER A 113 -18.20 6.85 -10.53
CA SER A 113 -18.82 6.32 -11.75
C SER A 113 -18.64 7.29 -12.92
N ILE A 114 -18.90 8.58 -12.72
CA ILE A 114 -18.75 9.61 -13.76
C ILE A 114 -17.29 9.76 -14.18
N LYS A 115 -16.34 9.73 -13.24
CA LYS A 115 -14.91 9.74 -13.59
C LYS A 115 -14.48 8.54 -14.42
N ASP A 116 -15.10 7.39 -14.18
CA ASP A 116 -14.87 6.18 -14.95
C ASP A 116 -15.53 6.25 -16.33
N ILE A 117 -16.72 6.83 -16.44
CA ILE A 117 -17.40 7.08 -17.72
C ILE A 117 -16.52 7.97 -18.62
N LEU A 118 -16.08 9.12 -18.09
CA LEU A 118 -15.30 10.12 -18.84
C LEU A 118 -13.91 9.63 -19.30
N LYS A 119 -13.42 8.48 -18.83
CA LYS A 119 -12.09 7.94 -19.23
C LYS A 119 -12.18 6.67 -20.06
N ASN A 120 -13.36 6.07 -20.19
CA ASN A 120 -13.50 4.74 -20.76
C ASN A 120 -13.65 4.81 -22.28
N GLU A 121 -12.75 4.17 -23.01
CA GLU A 121 -12.76 4.17 -24.47
C GLU A 121 -13.93 3.37 -25.08
N ILE A 122 -14.70 2.66 -24.26
CA ILE A 122 -15.92 1.98 -24.72
C ILE A 122 -16.91 2.96 -25.37
N TYR A 123 -16.89 4.23 -24.97
CA TYR A 123 -17.80 5.23 -25.52
C TYR A 123 -17.41 5.72 -26.91
N ILE A 124 -16.19 5.45 -27.36
CA ILE A 124 -15.70 5.75 -28.72
C ILE A 124 -15.58 4.49 -29.58
N GLY A 125 -16.23 3.38 -29.17
CA GLY A 125 -16.24 2.13 -29.93
C GLY A 125 -14.99 1.27 -29.74
N ASN A 126 -14.14 1.54 -28.74
CA ASN A 126 -12.92 0.76 -28.52
C ASN A 126 -13.03 -0.13 -27.28
N LEU A 127 -12.39 -1.29 -27.32
CA LEU A 127 -12.22 -2.17 -26.15
C LEU A 127 -10.77 -2.18 -25.70
N VAL A 128 -10.57 -2.08 -24.38
CA VAL A 128 -9.26 -2.30 -23.76
C VAL A 128 -9.36 -3.56 -22.91
N LEU A 129 -8.69 -4.61 -23.34
CA LEU A 129 -8.70 -5.95 -22.75
C LEU A 129 -7.57 -6.08 -21.72
N GLN A 130 -7.68 -7.08 -20.85
CA GLN A 130 -6.72 -7.34 -19.76
C GLN A 130 -6.50 -6.16 -18.81
N LYS A 131 -7.54 -5.35 -18.54
CA LYS A 131 -7.53 -4.29 -17.51
C LYS A 131 -7.28 -4.82 -16.09
N SER A 132 -7.50 -6.10 -15.85
CA SER A 132 -7.25 -6.80 -14.59
C SER A 132 -6.78 -8.23 -14.85
N TYR A 133 -6.10 -8.81 -13.87
CA TYR A 133 -5.64 -10.20 -13.87
C TYR A 133 -5.72 -10.80 -12.47
N SER A 134 -5.61 -12.12 -12.36
CA SER A 134 -5.71 -12.84 -11.09
C SER A 134 -4.38 -13.53 -10.76
N PRO A 135 -3.47 -12.89 -10.01
CA PRO A 135 -2.19 -13.49 -9.63
C PRO A 135 -2.34 -14.68 -8.67
N LYS A 136 -3.44 -14.75 -7.93
CA LYS A 136 -3.77 -15.85 -7.00
C LYS A 136 -5.24 -16.21 -7.12
N ILE A 137 -5.58 -17.41 -6.67
CA ILE A 137 -6.97 -17.90 -6.58
C ILE A 137 -7.82 -16.87 -5.84
N ARG A 138 -8.98 -16.54 -6.41
CA ARG A 138 -9.97 -15.57 -5.87
C ARG A 138 -9.42 -14.16 -5.62
N LYS A 139 -8.28 -13.78 -6.20
CA LYS A 139 -7.72 -12.43 -6.06
C LYS A 139 -7.63 -11.72 -7.40
N ARG A 140 -8.67 -10.95 -7.75
CA ARG A 140 -8.63 -10.04 -8.90
C ARG A 140 -7.78 -8.80 -8.56
N THR A 141 -6.85 -8.45 -9.44
CA THR A 141 -5.93 -7.30 -9.32
C THR A 141 -6.00 -6.45 -10.59
N LEU A 142 -5.97 -5.12 -10.47
CA LEU A 142 -5.89 -4.24 -11.64
C LEU A 142 -4.52 -4.35 -12.31
N ASN A 143 -4.50 -4.26 -13.63
CA ASN A 143 -3.27 -4.28 -14.42
C ASN A 143 -2.76 -2.84 -14.61
N TYR A 144 -1.63 -2.51 -14.00
CA TYR A 144 -0.92 -1.24 -14.13
C TYR A 144 0.28 -1.31 -15.08
N GLY A 145 0.50 -2.45 -15.73
CA GLY A 145 1.63 -2.70 -16.65
C GLY A 145 2.35 -4.02 -16.38
N GLU A 146 1.91 -4.80 -15.38
CA GLU A 146 2.47 -6.10 -15.06
C GLU A 146 2.23 -7.14 -16.18
N LEU A 147 1.17 -6.95 -16.98
CA LEU A 147 0.86 -7.76 -18.16
C LEU A 147 0.47 -6.85 -19.34
N PRO A 148 0.59 -7.33 -20.59
CA PRO A 148 0.11 -6.60 -21.76
C PRO A 148 -1.37 -6.19 -21.63
N LYS A 149 -1.73 -5.06 -22.23
CA LYS A 149 -3.12 -4.67 -22.47
C LYS A 149 -3.33 -4.65 -23.97
N TYR A 150 -4.43 -5.22 -24.41
CA TYR A 150 -4.78 -5.27 -25.83
C TYR A 150 -5.86 -4.26 -26.09
N ARG A 151 -5.65 -3.40 -27.08
CA ARG A 151 -6.61 -2.37 -27.48
C ARG A 151 -7.19 -2.78 -28.83
N VAL A 152 -8.51 -2.95 -28.86
CA VAL A 152 -9.28 -3.28 -30.07
C VAL A 152 -10.00 -2.00 -30.46
N GLU A 153 -9.67 -1.46 -31.62
CA GLU A 153 -10.33 -0.29 -32.16
C GLU A 153 -11.60 -0.70 -32.93
N GLU A 154 -12.61 0.16 -32.94
CA GLU A 154 -13.83 -0.01 -33.76
C GLU A 154 -14.55 -1.35 -33.52
N ALA A 155 -14.55 -1.79 -32.26
CA ALA A 155 -15.16 -3.04 -31.82
C ALA A 155 -16.70 -3.00 -31.79
N HIS A 156 -17.30 -1.82 -31.64
CA HIS A 156 -18.76 -1.63 -31.58
C HIS A 156 -19.15 -0.18 -31.89
N GLU A 157 -20.44 0.06 -32.07
CA GLU A 157 -20.99 1.38 -32.40
C GLU A 157 -20.69 2.41 -31.28
N PRO A 158 -20.09 3.58 -31.60
CA PRO A 158 -19.73 4.58 -30.60
C PRO A 158 -20.92 5.45 -30.17
N ILE A 159 -21.09 5.69 -28.86
CA ILE A 159 -22.02 6.70 -28.33
C ILE A 159 -21.47 8.13 -28.49
N ILE A 160 -20.15 8.28 -28.45
CA ILE A 160 -19.42 9.56 -28.44
C ILE A 160 -18.39 9.58 -29.58
N SER A 161 -18.21 10.74 -30.23
CA SER A 161 -17.18 10.89 -31.27
C SER A 161 -15.76 10.85 -30.69
N LYS A 162 -14.81 10.32 -31.48
CA LYS A 162 -13.38 10.30 -31.10
C LYS A 162 -12.86 11.72 -30.77
N VAL A 163 -13.34 12.74 -31.49
CA VAL A 163 -13.00 14.15 -31.28
C VAL A 163 -13.46 14.65 -29.91
N LEU A 164 -14.76 14.48 -29.58
CA LEU A 164 -15.31 14.92 -28.29
C LEU A 164 -14.61 14.24 -27.11
N PHE A 165 -14.32 12.95 -27.24
CA PHE A 165 -13.60 12.21 -26.20
C PHE A 165 -12.18 12.74 -25.98
N GLN A 166 -11.46 13.09 -27.04
CA GLN A 166 -10.11 13.66 -26.95
C GLN A 166 -10.14 15.06 -26.30
N GLU A 167 -11.11 15.89 -26.64
CA GLU A 167 -11.32 17.20 -25.98
C GLU A 167 -11.59 17.03 -24.48
N VAL A 168 -12.43 16.05 -24.11
CA VAL A 168 -12.66 15.71 -22.69
C VAL A 168 -11.37 15.25 -22.03
N GLN A 169 -10.53 14.42 -22.67
CA GLN A 169 -9.25 14.00 -22.09
C GLN A 169 -8.31 15.19 -21.87
N LYS A 170 -8.23 16.13 -22.83
CA LYS A 170 -7.44 17.37 -22.68
C LYS A 170 -7.94 18.20 -21.50
N ALA A 171 -9.25 18.48 -21.46
CA ALA A 171 -9.87 19.23 -20.37
C ALA A 171 -9.68 18.56 -18.99
N ARG A 172 -9.71 17.22 -18.93
CA ARG A 172 -9.40 16.44 -17.71
C ARG A 172 -7.96 16.64 -17.26
N MET A 173 -7.00 16.58 -18.17
CA MET A 173 -5.59 16.80 -17.85
C MET A 173 -5.34 18.24 -17.36
N GLU A 174 -5.89 19.23 -18.04
CA GLU A 174 -5.76 20.64 -17.68
C GLU A 174 -6.37 20.94 -16.31
N ARG A 175 -7.63 20.51 -16.08
CA ARG A 175 -8.27 20.63 -14.77
C ARG A 175 -7.53 19.85 -13.69
N GLY A 176 -6.86 18.75 -14.03
CA GLY A 176 -6.00 18.01 -13.11
C GLY A 176 -4.76 18.79 -12.70
N LYS A 177 -4.14 19.55 -13.62
CA LYS A 177 -2.98 20.42 -13.35
C LYS A 177 -3.36 21.64 -12.52
N THR A 178 -4.52 22.23 -12.79
CA THR A 178 -5.02 23.45 -12.12
C THR A 178 -5.88 23.17 -10.90
N ALA A 179 -6.20 21.89 -10.62
CA ALA A 179 -6.93 21.49 -9.43
C ALA A 179 -6.11 21.83 -8.17
N SER A 180 -6.32 23.03 -7.66
CA SER A 180 -5.91 23.41 -6.32
C SER A 180 -6.50 22.42 -5.33
N ASN A 181 -5.63 21.86 -4.50
CA ASN A 181 -6.06 21.05 -3.38
C ASN A 181 -6.87 21.99 -2.45
N LYS A 182 -8.20 21.93 -2.47
CA LYS A 182 -9.09 22.77 -1.63
C LYS A 182 -8.85 22.60 -0.11
N ASN A 183 -7.96 21.70 0.27
CA ASN A 183 -7.52 21.54 1.64
C ASN A 183 -6.61 22.72 2.02
N LYS A 184 -7.18 23.74 2.69
CA LYS A 184 -6.51 25.01 3.05
C LYS A 184 -5.28 24.88 3.95
N GLN A 185 -4.96 23.69 4.46
CA GLN A 185 -3.77 23.42 5.28
C GLN A 185 -2.63 22.82 4.43
N ILE A 186 -2.26 23.49 3.35
CA ILE A 186 -1.05 23.17 2.59
C ILE A 186 0.13 23.63 3.42
N THR A 187 0.99 22.71 3.85
CA THR A 187 2.24 23.05 4.52
C THR A 187 3.37 23.22 3.51
N CYS A 188 4.47 23.88 3.89
CA CYS A 188 5.66 24.04 3.05
C CYS A 188 6.23 22.72 2.51
N PHE A 189 5.97 21.60 3.20
CA PHE A 189 6.37 20.25 2.79
C PHE A 189 5.50 19.63 1.68
N THR A 190 4.31 20.17 1.43
CA THR A 190 3.36 19.59 0.47
C THR A 190 3.94 19.55 -0.93
N GLY A 191 3.97 18.35 -1.53
CA GLY A 191 4.54 18.12 -2.87
C GLY A 191 6.07 17.94 -2.89
N LYS A 192 6.79 18.34 -1.83
CA LYS A 192 8.25 18.24 -1.74
C LYS A 192 8.74 16.91 -1.14
N VAL A 193 7.99 16.30 -0.22
CA VAL A 193 8.39 15.05 0.45
C VAL A 193 8.14 13.81 -0.41
N GLN A 194 9.19 13.00 -0.58
CA GLN A 194 9.17 11.77 -1.36
C GLN A 194 9.83 10.63 -0.57
N CYS A 195 9.46 9.40 -0.93
CA CYS A 195 10.03 8.19 -0.36
C CYS A 195 11.37 7.91 -1.03
N GLY A 196 12.46 7.91 -0.26
CA GLY A 196 13.79 7.55 -0.74
C GLY A 196 13.92 6.08 -1.15
N LYS A 197 13.07 5.18 -0.63
CA LYS A 197 13.09 3.75 -0.98
C LYS A 197 12.43 3.42 -2.32
N CYS A 198 11.26 4.00 -2.61
CA CYS A 198 10.46 3.62 -3.78
C CYS A 198 10.18 4.77 -4.76
N GLY A 199 10.61 6.00 -4.46
CA GLY A 199 10.42 7.17 -5.30
C GLY A 199 9.01 7.79 -5.32
N TYR A 200 8.00 7.12 -4.73
CA TYR A 200 6.65 7.69 -4.64
C TYR A 200 6.59 8.86 -3.66
N LYS A 201 5.64 9.78 -3.87
CA LYS A 201 5.40 10.91 -2.94
C LYS A 201 4.97 10.41 -1.56
N CYS A 202 5.33 11.18 -0.53
CA CYS A 202 4.81 11.02 0.81
C CYS A 202 3.73 12.07 1.07
N SER A 203 2.64 11.66 1.72
CA SER A 203 1.53 12.56 2.04
C SER A 203 1.30 12.67 3.54
N ARG A 204 0.93 13.87 3.97
CA ARG A 204 0.54 14.18 5.35
C ARG A 204 -0.72 13.42 5.76
N ARG A 205 -0.74 12.90 6.99
CA ARG A 205 -1.88 12.25 7.64
C ARG A 205 -2.03 12.79 9.05
N ASN A 206 -3.27 13.10 9.41
CA ASN A 206 -3.65 13.40 10.78
C ASN A 206 -3.95 12.07 11.48
N ILE A 207 -3.28 11.82 12.60
CA ILE A 207 -3.52 10.65 13.44
C ILE A 207 -4.25 11.11 14.69
N THR A 208 -5.50 10.67 14.81
CA THR A 208 -6.37 10.91 15.97
C THR A 208 -6.40 9.64 16.82
N HIS A 209 -6.21 9.78 18.13
CA HIS A 209 -6.32 8.66 19.07
C HIS A 209 -7.77 8.44 19.54
N SER A 210 -8.05 7.24 20.04
CA SER A 210 -9.27 6.88 20.77
C SER A 210 -9.49 7.81 21.97
N LYS A 211 -10.74 8.15 22.26
CA LYS A 211 -11.20 9.07 23.33
C LYS A 211 -10.75 8.73 24.77
N THR A 212 -10.11 7.58 24.98
CA THR A 212 -9.80 7.01 26.30
C THR A 212 -8.46 7.43 26.91
N THR A 213 -7.62 8.14 26.17
CA THR A 213 -6.39 8.73 26.74
C THR A 213 -6.30 10.17 26.29
N GLU A 214 -6.06 11.07 27.24
CA GLU A 214 -5.85 12.52 27.10
C GLU A 214 -4.59 12.81 26.28
N ARG A 215 -4.56 12.37 25.02
CA ARG A 215 -3.40 12.37 24.14
C ARG A 215 -3.74 13.12 22.85
N SER A 216 -2.97 14.17 22.60
CA SER A 216 -3.13 15.09 21.47
C SER A 216 -3.01 14.40 20.11
N SER A 217 -3.76 14.91 19.12
CA SER A 217 -3.63 14.53 17.72
C SER A 217 -2.27 14.95 17.15
N TYR A 218 -1.64 14.12 16.32
CA TYR A 218 -0.36 14.46 15.68
C TYR A 218 -0.36 14.22 14.17
N LYS A 219 0.61 14.82 13.48
CA LYS A 219 0.76 14.78 12.02
C LYS A 219 2.01 14.00 11.64
N ARG A 220 1.86 13.12 10.63
CA ARG A 220 2.97 12.34 10.07
C ARG A 220 2.86 12.23 8.55
N TRP A 221 3.97 11.94 7.91
CA TRP A 221 4.10 11.78 6.47
C TRP A 221 4.32 10.31 6.13
N LEU A 222 3.47 9.76 5.26
CA LEU A 222 3.53 8.35 4.85
C LEU A 222 3.77 8.23 3.36
N CYS A 223 4.55 7.23 2.97
CA CYS A 223 4.69 6.83 1.58
C CYS A 223 3.33 6.42 0.98
N ASN A 224 2.95 7.06 -0.13
CA ASN A 224 1.68 6.76 -0.81
C ASN A 224 1.66 5.33 -1.35
N ALA A 225 2.79 4.79 -1.81
CA ALA A 225 2.86 3.42 -2.30
C ALA A 225 2.72 2.39 -1.16
N ARG A 226 3.28 2.66 0.02
CA ARG A 226 3.06 1.82 1.21
C ARG A 226 1.57 1.75 1.58
N GLU A 227 0.87 2.87 1.49
CA GLU A 227 -0.54 2.95 1.84
C GLU A 227 -1.44 2.29 0.79
N THR A 228 -1.18 2.54 -0.50
CA THR A 228 -2.03 2.05 -1.59
C THR A 228 -1.69 0.63 -2.06
N LYS A 229 -0.41 0.26 -2.06
CA LYS A 229 0.10 -1.05 -2.51
C LYS A 229 0.50 -1.98 -1.36
N GLY A 230 0.56 -1.47 -0.13
CA GLY A 230 0.85 -2.23 1.08
C GLY A 230 2.32 -2.24 1.49
N ILE A 231 2.57 -2.68 2.74
CA ILE A 231 3.90 -2.68 3.37
C ILE A 231 4.93 -3.57 2.66
N LYS A 232 4.49 -4.61 1.94
CA LYS A 232 5.38 -5.47 1.15
C LYS A 232 5.99 -4.77 -0.06
N PHE A 233 5.32 -3.74 -0.59
CA PHE A 233 5.83 -2.95 -1.70
C PHE A 233 6.81 -1.87 -1.22
N CYS A 234 6.46 -1.21 -0.11
CA CYS A 234 7.33 -0.24 0.52
C CYS A 234 7.10 -0.25 2.03
N ASP A 235 8.18 -0.46 2.76
CA ASP A 235 8.20 -0.58 4.22
C ASP A 235 8.63 0.71 4.93
N LEU A 236 8.92 1.78 4.18
CA LEU A 236 9.42 3.07 4.71
C LEU A 236 8.66 3.49 5.97
N ASN A 237 9.40 3.73 7.05
CA ASN A 237 8.86 4.23 8.29
C ASN A 237 8.34 5.66 8.13
N PRO A 238 7.10 5.95 8.59
CA PRO A 238 6.56 7.31 8.56
C PRO A 238 7.51 8.28 9.27
N VAL A 239 7.53 9.51 8.79
CA VAL A 239 8.27 10.61 9.43
C VAL A 239 7.28 11.56 10.09
N ASP A 240 7.52 11.92 11.33
CA ASP A 240 6.67 12.87 12.06
C ASP A 240 6.90 14.28 11.53
N GLU A 241 5.84 15.10 11.49
CA GLU A 241 5.93 16.46 10.96
C GLU A 241 6.88 17.32 11.81
N ASP A 242 6.88 17.15 13.12
CA ASP A 242 7.77 17.90 14.02
C ASP A 242 9.24 17.61 13.73
N LEU A 243 9.60 16.34 13.49
CA LEU A 243 10.95 15.94 13.09
C LEU A 243 11.34 16.58 11.74
N LEU A 244 10.42 16.61 10.78
CA LEU A 244 10.67 17.31 9.51
C LEU A 244 10.91 18.81 9.73
N ARG A 245 10.17 19.46 10.63
CA ARG A 245 10.37 20.88 10.96
C ARG A 245 11.73 21.13 11.59
N THR A 246 12.11 20.35 12.61
CA THR A 246 13.42 20.46 13.28
C THR A 246 14.56 20.22 12.31
N ALA A 247 14.49 19.15 11.51
CA ALA A 247 15.50 18.85 10.50
C ALA A 247 15.62 19.98 9.48
N SER A 248 14.49 20.50 8.99
CA SER A 248 14.49 21.58 7.99
C SER A 248 15.07 22.89 8.56
N ALA A 249 14.72 23.25 9.80
CA ALA A 249 15.27 24.42 10.47
C ALA A 249 16.80 24.32 10.60
N HIS A 250 17.30 23.18 11.08
CA HIS A 250 18.73 22.94 11.21
C HIS A 250 19.48 22.98 9.87
N ILE A 251 18.92 22.36 8.83
CA ILE A 251 19.51 22.33 7.49
C ILE A 251 19.64 23.72 6.86
N LEU A 252 18.70 24.62 7.16
CA LEU A 252 18.71 26.03 6.78
C LEU A 252 19.55 26.93 7.71
N GLY A 253 20.01 26.40 8.84
CA GLY A 253 20.81 27.13 9.84
C GLY A 253 20.00 28.02 10.77
N ASN A 254 18.69 27.78 10.90
CA ASN A 254 17.78 28.55 11.74
C ASN A 254 17.35 27.76 12.98
N LYS A 255 17.01 28.46 14.07
CA LYS A 255 16.43 27.85 15.29
C LYS A 255 15.05 27.25 15.02
N ASP A 256 14.24 27.96 14.23
CA ASP A 256 12.89 27.58 13.83
C ASP A 256 12.78 27.54 12.31
N LEU A 257 11.81 26.77 11.80
CA LEU A 257 11.59 26.63 10.36
C LEU A 257 11.01 27.92 9.78
N ASP A 258 11.80 28.59 8.94
CA ASP A 258 11.35 29.62 8.01
C ASP A 258 10.73 28.96 6.76
N GLU A 259 9.40 28.97 6.69
CA GLU A 259 8.66 28.29 5.62
C GLU A 259 8.81 28.97 4.25
N GLU A 260 9.00 30.30 4.21
CA GLU A 260 9.19 31.02 2.94
C GLU A 260 10.56 30.73 2.34
N ARG A 261 11.60 30.78 3.18
CA ARG A 261 12.97 30.43 2.76
C ARG A 261 13.05 28.97 2.35
N PHE A 262 12.41 28.09 3.10
CA PHE A 262 12.31 26.66 2.76
C PHE A 262 11.71 26.44 1.36
N LEU A 263 10.61 27.11 1.03
CA LEU A 263 9.95 26.96 -0.27
C LEU A 263 10.83 27.41 -1.44
N LYS A 264 11.67 28.43 -1.24
CA LYS A 264 12.61 28.97 -2.25
C LYS A 264 13.88 28.13 -2.41
N GLU A 265 14.45 27.66 -1.30
CA GLU A 265 15.76 27.00 -1.30
C GLU A 265 15.69 25.47 -1.46
N ILE A 266 14.61 24.81 -1.04
CA ILE A 266 14.49 23.35 -1.09
C ILE A 266 13.61 22.93 -2.27
N ASP A 267 14.16 22.16 -3.20
CA ASP A 267 13.39 21.57 -4.31
C ASP A 267 12.54 20.39 -3.83
N ARG A 268 13.19 19.39 -3.22
CA ARG A 268 12.57 18.15 -2.76
C ARG A 268 13.26 17.55 -1.54
N ILE A 269 12.53 16.70 -0.81
CA ILE A 269 13.02 15.93 0.33
C ILE A 269 12.87 14.44 0.02
N LEU A 270 13.93 13.66 0.22
CA LEU A 270 13.87 12.20 0.20
C LEU A 270 13.95 11.66 1.63
N VAL A 271 12.96 10.86 2.02
CA VAL A 271 12.90 10.25 3.35
C VAL A 271 13.30 8.79 3.25
N PHE A 272 14.35 8.42 3.98
CA PHE A 272 14.80 7.05 4.23
C PHE A 272 14.51 6.66 5.68
N ASP A 273 14.79 5.42 6.07
CA ASP A 273 14.61 5.00 7.46
C ASP A 273 15.71 5.56 8.36
N ASP A 274 16.94 5.69 7.87
CA ASP A 274 18.12 6.14 8.61
C ASP A 274 18.38 7.65 8.47
N ARG A 275 17.89 8.29 7.41
CA ARG A 275 18.17 9.69 7.11
C ARG A 275 17.08 10.39 6.31
N ILE A 276 17.19 11.71 6.24
CA ILE A 276 16.40 12.61 5.40
C ILE A 276 17.37 13.41 4.54
N GLU A 277 17.20 13.35 3.23
CA GLU A 277 18.04 14.09 2.27
C GLU A 277 17.27 15.30 1.75
N PHE A 278 17.90 16.46 1.80
CA PHE A 278 17.36 17.74 1.36
C PHE A 278 18.07 18.16 0.08
N TYR A 279 17.33 18.20 -1.03
CA TYR A 279 17.82 18.68 -2.32
C TYR A 279 17.49 20.16 -2.45
N PHE A 280 18.53 20.98 -2.54
CA PHE A 280 18.40 22.42 -2.73
C PHE A 280 18.17 22.75 -4.20
N THR A 281 17.52 23.88 -4.48
CA THR A 281 17.29 24.40 -5.83
C THR A 281 18.60 24.74 -6.55
N ASN A 282 19.68 25.01 -5.81
CA ASN A 282 21.03 25.22 -6.34
C ASN A 282 21.83 23.92 -6.57
N GLY A 283 21.21 22.74 -6.42
CA GLY A 283 21.84 21.44 -6.63
C GLY A 283 22.60 20.87 -5.42
N LYS A 284 22.76 21.63 -4.31
CA LYS A 284 23.38 21.11 -3.09
C LYS A 284 22.49 20.05 -2.42
N ILE A 285 23.12 19.05 -1.80
CA ILE A 285 22.42 18.02 -1.02
C ILE A 285 22.93 18.08 0.41
N LYS A 286 22.02 18.15 1.38
CA LYS A 286 22.36 18.01 2.80
C LYS A 286 21.53 16.90 3.42
N ASN A 287 22.11 16.19 4.38
CA ASN A 287 21.50 15.03 5.01
C ASN A 287 21.28 15.29 6.51
N TRP A 288 20.17 14.77 7.02
CA TRP A 288 19.83 14.75 8.44
C TRP A 288 19.61 13.31 8.88
N SER A 289 20.40 12.83 9.85
CA SER A 289 20.25 11.49 10.41
C SER A 289 18.97 11.39 11.24
N ARG A 290 18.22 10.31 11.04
CA ARG A 290 17.00 10.03 11.82
C ARG A 290 17.38 9.36 13.13
N ASP A 291 17.27 10.11 14.21
CA ASP A 291 17.33 9.59 15.56
C ASP A 291 15.95 9.07 16.00
N TYR A 292 15.91 7.83 16.50
CA TYR A 292 14.69 7.20 17.01
C TYR A 292 14.66 7.17 18.54
N SER A 293 15.76 7.49 19.22
CA SER A 293 15.87 7.49 20.68
C SER A 293 15.01 8.57 21.34
N THR A 294 14.86 9.71 20.67
CA THR A 294 14.08 10.86 21.14
C THR A 294 12.65 10.92 20.61
N MET A 295 12.21 9.93 19.82
CA MET A 295 10.86 9.95 19.23
C MET A 295 9.79 9.82 20.34
N PRO A 296 8.81 10.75 20.46
CA PRO A 296 7.87 10.83 21.59
C PRO A 296 6.90 9.64 21.80
N ARG A 297 7.10 8.49 21.15
CA ARG A 297 6.05 7.47 20.98
C ARG A 297 6.56 6.03 20.97
N GLY A 298 7.74 5.78 21.55
CA GLY A 298 8.25 4.42 21.78
C GLY A 298 8.56 3.64 20.50
N ARG A 299 8.91 4.31 19.40
CA ARG A 299 9.47 3.64 18.23
C ARG A 299 10.98 3.81 18.23
N THR A 300 11.68 2.70 18.30
CA THR A 300 13.13 2.63 18.15
C THR A 300 13.51 2.07 16.77
N CYS A 301 14.81 2.08 16.46
CA CYS A 301 15.38 1.44 15.26
C CYS A 301 14.96 -0.04 15.11
N PHE A 302 14.62 -0.72 16.21
CA PHE A 302 14.16 -2.11 16.27
C PHE A 302 12.69 -2.32 15.85
N THR A 303 11.90 -1.24 15.80
CA THR A 303 10.44 -1.32 15.60
C THR A 303 10.07 -1.97 14.27
N GLY A 304 9.38 -3.11 14.36
CA GLY A 304 8.90 -3.84 13.19
C GLY A 304 9.93 -4.75 12.53
N LYS A 305 11.18 -4.76 13.02
CA LYS A 305 12.24 -5.68 12.57
C LYS A 305 12.34 -6.95 13.43
N ILE A 306 11.77 -6.95 14.63
CA ILE A 306 11.84 -8.12 15.53
C ILE A 306 10.68 -9.09 15.26
N LYS A 307 11.03 -10.36 15.02
CA LYS A 307 10.11 -11.50 14.92
C LYS A 307 10.35 -12.49 16.05
N CYS A 308 9.29 -13.15 16.46
CA CYS A 308 9.35 -14.28 17.37
C CYS A 308 9.85 -15.52 16.61
N GLY A 309 10.96 -16.09 17.07
CA GLY A 309 11.51 -17.33 16.54
C GLY A 309 10.65 -18.57 16.81
N LYS A 310 9.78 -18.52 17.84
CA LYS A 310 8.88 -19.64 18.17
C LYS A 310 7.65 -19.73 17.27
N CYS A 311 6.94 -18.60 17.05
CA CYS A 311 5.65 -18.60 16.35
C CYS A 311 5.60 -17.73 15.09
N GLY A 312 6.72 -17.10 14.71
CA GLY A 312 6.83 -16.23 13.53
C GLY A 312 6.08 -14.90 13.64
N SER A 313 5.35 -14.65 14.73
CA SER A 313 4.65 -13.39 14.96
C SER A 313 5.62 -12.24 15.20
N LYS A 314 5.20 -11.00 14.92
CA LYS A 314 6.02 -9.82 15.21
C LYS A 314 6.17 -9.63 16.72
N CYS A 315 7.31 -9.11 17.15
CA CYS A 315 7.48 -8.63 18.51
C CYS A 315 7.15 -7.13 18.57
N ILE A 316 6.47 -6.73 19.63
CA ILE A 316 6.09 -5.34 19.91
C ILE A 316 6.73 -4.88 21.21
N ARG A 317 7.08 -3.60 21.24
CA ARG A 317 7.62 -2.91 22.41
C ARG A 317 6.48 -2.48 23.32
N ASN A 318 6.54 -2.87 24.58
CA ASN A 318 5.55 -2.56 25.59
C ASN A 318 6.25 -2.01 26.86
N PRO A 319 5.78 -0.89 27.41
CA PRO A 319 6.22 -0.43 28.71
C PRO A 319 5.60 -1.32 29.79
N ILE A 320 6.44 -2.00 30.57
CA ILE A 320 5.99 -2.85 31.69
C ILE A 320 6.41 -2.17 32.99
N ALA A 321 5.43 -1.91 33.85
CA ALA A 321 5.68 -1.34 35.17
C ALA A 321 6.33 -2.38 36.09
N HIS A 322 7.36 -1.97 36.81
CA HIS A 322 7.92 -2.71 37.93
C HIS A 322 7.70 -1.87 39.19
N SER A 323 6.76 -2.28 40.03
CA SER A 323 6.71 -2.02 41.48
C SER A 323 5.27 -2.16 42.04
N LYS A 324 5.16 -2.66 43.29
CA LYS A 324 3.95 -2.57 44.14
C LYS A 324 3.94 -1.31 45.03
N THR A 325 4.98 -0.47 44.99
CA THR A 325 5.09 0.79 45.72
C THR A 325 4.65 2.00 44.87
N THR A 326 4.52 3.16 45.52
CA THR A 326 3.92 4.40 44.99
C THR A 326 4.65 5.01 43.79
N ILE A 327 5.90 4.61 43.52
CA ILE A 327 6.69 5.05 42.37
C ILE A 327 6.80 3.86 41.39
N ARG A 328 6.22 4.01 40.20
CA ARG A 328 6.27 3.01 39.13
C ARG A 328 7.43 3.33 38.19
N GLU A 329 8.48 2.51 38.22
CA GLU A 329 9.49 2.50 37.16
C GLU A 329 8.98 1.65 35.98
N TYR A 330 9.16 2.13 34.75
CA TYR A 330 8.71 1.44 33.54
C TYR A 330 9.92 1.02 32.72
N TYR A 331 10.04 -0.28 32.46
CA TYR A 331 11.03 -0.82 31.53
C TYR A 331 10.37 -1.14 30.19
N GLU A 332 11.12 -0.91 29.12
CA GLU A 332 10.63 -1.08 27.76
C GLU A 332 11.04 -2.46 27.27
N ARG A 333 10.04 -3.35 27.14
CA ARG A 333 10.26 -4.77 26.83
C ARG A 333 9.65 -5.16 25.50
N TRP A 334 10.34 -6.04 24.78
CA TRP A 334 9.88 -6.65 23.55
C TRP A 334 9.14 -7.94 23.86
N THR A 335 7.90 -8.04 23.42
CA THR A 335 7.00 -9.17 23.67
C THR A 335 6.39 -9.67 22.36
N CYS A 336 6.05 -10.95 22.29
CA CYS A 336 5.45 -11.52 21.10
C CYS A 336 4.00 -11.00 20.93
N ASP A 337 3.67 -10.36 19.80
CA ASP A 337 2.31 -9.87 19.53
C ASP A 337 1.31 -11.04 19.39
N GLY A 338 1.81 -12.26 19.11
CA GLY A 338 1.02 -13.49 19.15
C GLY A 338 0.46 -13.79 20.54
N GLN A 339 1.22 -13.55 21.62
CA GLN A 339 0.74 -13.69 23.00
C GLN A 339 -0.44 -12.77 23.30
N ARG A 340 -0.39 -11.55 22.77
CA ARG A 340 -1.46 -10.56 22.96
C ARG A 340 -2.69 -10.90 22.14
N LYS A 341 -2.52 -11.31 20.88
CA LYS A 341 -3.61 -11.59 19.93
C LYS A 341 -4.31 -12.93 20.17
N HIS A 342 -3.54 -13.94 20.55
CA HIS A 342 -3.99 -15.33 20.62
C HIS A 342 -3.84 -15.95 22.02
N LYS A 343 -3.55 -15.11 23.05
CA LYS A 343 -3.26 -15.48 24.45
C LYS A 343 -1.94 -16.24 24.61
N MET A 344 -1.45 -16.36 25.85
CA MET A 344 -0.15 -17.01 26.16
C MET A 344 -0.06 -18.48 25.73
N ALA A 345 -1.19 -19.18 25.61
CA ALA A 345 -1.21 -20.57 25.12
C ALA A 345 -0.69 -20.72 23.67
N TYR A 346 -0.73 -19.63 22.89
CA TYR A 346 -0.25 -19.62 21.50
C TYR A 346 1.27 -19.49 21.39
N CYS A 347 1.91 -18.82 22.35
CA CYS A 347 3.34 -18.58 22.33
C CYS A 347 3.84 -18.20 23.73
N ASP A 348 4.93 -18.80 24.16
CA ASP A 348 5.55 -18.64 25.47
C ASP A 348 6.92 -17.95 25.38
N LEU A 349 7.18 -17.18 24.30
CA LEU A 349 8.43 -16.43 24.14
C LEU A 349 8.69 -15.52 25.34
N LYS A 350 9.88 -15.64 25.94
CA LYS A 350 10.34 -14.75 27.01
C LYS A 350 10.58 -13.33 26.49
N SER A 351 9.99 -12.34 27.16
CA SER A 351 10.20 -10.93 26.81
C SER A 351 11.67 -10.55 26.86
N LEU A 352 12.13 -9.68 25.97
CA LEU A 352 13.51 -9.16 25.95
C LEU A 352 13.53 -7.72 26.43
N ASN A 353 14.49 -7.38 27.30
CA ASN A 353 14.69 -5.99 27.69
C ASN A 353 15.29 -5.20 26.51
N GLU A 354 14.81 -3.99 26.24
CA GLU A 354 15.39 -3.18 25.17
C GLU A 354 16.87 -2.87 25.39
N ASP A 355 17.32 -2.73 26.65
CA ASP A 355 18.74 -2.51 26.95
C ASP A 355 19.61 -3.72 26.59
N GLU A 356 19.10 -4.94 26.75
CA GLU A 356 19.75 -6.18 26.28
C GLU A 356 19.89 -6.15 24.76
N LEU A 357 18.84 -5.74 24.04
CA LEU A 357 18.86 -5.63 22.60
C LEU A 357 19.83 -4.55 22.10
N ARG A 358 19.93 -3.41 22.81
CA ARG A 358 20.91 -2.36 22.53
C ARG A 358 22.33 -2.89 22.72
N LYS A 359 22.61 -3.58 23.83
CA LYS A 359 23.91 -4.23 24.08
C LYS A 359 24.26 -5.25 23.00
N ALA A 360 23.32 -6.11 22.63
CA ALA A 360 23.48 -7.09 21.56
C ALA A 360 23.85 -6.42 20.23
N THR A 361 23.15 -5.34 19.89
CA THR A 361 23.38 -4.59 18.65
C THR A 361 24.76 -3.95 18.62
N VAL A 362 25.18 -3.32 19.72
CA VAL A 362 26.52 -2.73 19.83
C VAL A 362 27.61 -3.79 19.79
N ALA A 363 27.40 -4.95 20.41
CA ALA A 363 28.35 -6.05 20.40
C ALA A 363 28.53 -6.67 19.00
N LEU A 364 27.44 -6.82 18.25
CA LEU A 364 27.45 -7.46 16.93
C LEU A 364 27.84 -6.52 15.79
N LEU A 365 27.33 -5.28 15.80
CA LEU A 365 27.58 -4.33 14.72
C LEU A 365 28.75 -3.41 15.03
N GLY A 366 29.05 -3.13 16.30
CA GLY A 366 30.05 -2.13 16.70
C GLY A 366 29.52 -0.69 16.63
N ASP A 367 30.37 0.26 17.06
CA ASP A 367 30.08 1.71 17.17
C ASP A 367 28.93 2.04 18.14
N LYS A 368 29.29 2.26 19.41
CA LYS A 368 28.34 2.64 20.48
C LYS A 368 27.61 3.96 20.20
N ALA A 369 28.19 4.87 19.42
CA ALA A 369 27.60 6.17 19.14
C ALA A 369 26.56 6.11 18.01
N ASN A 370 26.74 5.23 17.02
CA ASN A 370 25.87 5.19 15.82
C ASN A 370 25.23 3.83 15.51
N TYR A 371 25.19 2.90 16.47
CA TYR A 371 24.61 1.57 16.25
C TYR A 371 23.17 1.59 15.70
N GLU A 372 22.36 2.62 16.00
CA GLU A 372 20.99 2.73 15.46
C GLU A 372 20.98 2.92 13.94
N VAL A 373 21.87 3.76 13.41
CA VAL A 373 22.01 4.00 11.97
C VAL A 373 22.49 2.72 11.28
N ARG A 374 23.51 2.08 11.85
CA ARG A 374 24.06 0.82 11.32
C ARG A 374 23.02 -0.30 11.36
N PHE A 375 22.26 -0.42 12.45
CA PHE A 375 21.16 -1.39 12.54
C PHE A 375 20.10 -1.15 11.46
N ILE A 376 19.77 0.10 11.14
CA ILE A 376 18.81 0.40 10.09
C ILE A 376 19.36 0.03 8.71
N GLN A 377 20.63 0.32 8.46
CA GLN A 377 21.30 0.10 7.18
C GLN A 377 21.62 -1.37 6.91
N GLU A 378 22.16 -2.09 7.91
CA GLU A 378 22.73 -3.44 7.75
C GLU A 378 21.75 -4.55 8.11
N VAL A 379 20.86 -4.36 9.09
CA VAL A 379 19.97 -5.44 9.57
C VAL A 379 18.67 -5.43 8.78
N ASP A 380 18.25 -6.58 8.27
CA ASP A 380 16.94 -6.79 7.67
C ASP A 380 15.90 -7.12 8.75
N GLU A 381 16.18 -8.16 9.55
CA GLU A 381 15.33 -8.57 10.66
C GLU A 381 16.09 -9.20 11.83
N VAL A 382 15.42 -9.26 12.98
CA VAL A 382 15.93 -9.91 14.19
C VAL A 382 14.96 -11.00 14.61
N ILE A 383 15.43 -12.23 14.70
CA ILE A 383 14.66 -13.39 15.15
C ILE A 383 15.00 -13.67 16.61
N LEU A 384 14.00 -13.48 17.48
CA LEU A 384 14.15 -13.59 18.93
C LEU A 384 13.69 -14.96 19.45
N PHE A 385 14.57 -15.63 20.19
CA PHE A 385 14.31 -16.85 20.95
C PHE A 385 14.44 -16.58 22.46
N ASP A 386 14.24 -17.61 23.27
CA ASP A 386 14.31 -17.49 24.74
C ASP A 386 15.74 -17.32 25.24
N ASP A 387 16.70 -17.92 24.54
CA ASP A 387 18.12 -18.04 24.87
C ASP A 387 19.02 -17.23 23.92
N LYS A 388 18.52 -16.82 22.75
CA LYS A 388 19.32 -16.10 21.75
C LYS A 388 18.53 -15.14 20.87
N ALA A 389 19.25 -14.27 20.17
CA ALA A 389 18.73 -13.42 19.10
C ALA A 389 19.60 -13.56 17.86
N ILE A 390 18.96 -13.77 16.70
CA ILE A 390 19.64 -13.88 15.40
C ILE A 390 19.34 -12.62 14.59
N PHE A 391 20.37 -11.92 14.14
CA PHE A 391 20.31 -10.72 13.32
C PHE A 391 20.57 -11.14 11.87
N ASP A 392 19.52 -11.15 11.07
CA ASP A 392 19.60 -11.38 9.64
C ASP A 392 19.98 -10.05 8.96
N LEU A 393 21.16 -10.02 8.33
CA LEU A 393 21.67 -8.85 7.63
C LEU A 393 21.16 -8.80 6.19
N LYS A 394 21.08 -7.59 5.62
CA LYS A 394 20.63 -7.36 4.23
C LYS A 394 21.58 -7.92 3.18
N ASP A 395 22.83 -8.18 3.54
CA ASP A 395 23.82 -8.82 2.68
C ASP A 395 23.75 -10.37 2.73
N GLY A 396 22.81 -10.92 3.50
CA GLY A 396 22.57 -12.35 3.64
C GLY A 396 23.33 -13.02 4.79
N ARG A 397 24.22 -12.30 5.50
CA ARG A 397 24.90 -12.83 6.69
C ARG A 397 23.93 -12.94 7.87
N LYS A 398 24.23 -13.85 8.79
CA LYS A 398 23.49 -14.03 10.06
C LYS A 398 24.46 -13.87 11.21
N LEU A 399 24.11 -12.99 12.15
CA LEU A 399 24.87 -12.80 13.39
C LEU A 399 24.05 -13.32 14.56
N GLU A 400 24.66 -14.09 15.45
CA GLU A 400 23.98 -14.67 16.62
C GLU A 400 24.48 -14.00 17.91
N TRP A 401 23.55 -13.60 18.78
CA TRP A 401 23.83 -13.12 20.11
C TRP A 401 23.14 -14.01 21.15
N GLN A 402 23.90 -14.45 22.14
CA GLN A 402 23.42 -15.27 23.25
C GLN A 402 22.89 -14.38 24.37
N ARG A 403 21.70 -14.69 24.88
CA ARG A 403 21.05 -13.96 25.98
C ARG A 403 21.67 -14.41 27.30
N GLU A 404 22.02 -13.45 28.16
CA GLU A 404 22.50 -13.69 29.53
C GLU A 404 21.36 -13.99 30.51
#